data_AF-A0A9D3P9F6-F1
#
_entry.id   AF-A0A9D3P9F6-F1
#
_cell.length_a   1.000
_cell.length_b   1.000
_cell.length_c   1.000
_cell.angle_alpha   90.00
_cell.angle_beta   90.00
_cell.angle_gamma   90.00
#
_symmetry.space_group_name_H-M   'P 1'
#
loop_
_entity.id
_entity.type
_entity.pdbx_description
1 polymer ?
#
loop_
_entity_poly.entity_id
_entity_poly.type
_entity_poly.pdbx_seq_one_letter_code
_entity_poly.pdbx_strand_id
1 'polypeptide(L)' 'MGTAVKPYADVVIHHTCASDTGEDRLSSRGSYFTASREEFPSVPYSSADSNDDKCTGGCGNIKNYRGIYQL' A
#
# COMPACT_ATOMS: atom_id res chain seq x y z
N MET A 1 -10.31 24.70 33.83
CA MET A 1 -10.94 23.48 33.29
C MET A 1 -10.50 23.35 31.83
N GLY A 2 -9.74 22.31 31.48
CA GLY A 2 -9.31 22.06 30.10
C GLY A 2 -10.36 21.24 29.36
N THR A 3 -10.69 21.60 28.12
CA THR A 3 -11.62 20.84 27.27
C THR A 3 -10.97 19.54 26.81
N ALA A 4 -11.61 18.40 27.04
CA ALA A 4 -11.17 17.13 26.48
C ALA A 4 -11.45 17.09 24.97
N VAL A 5 -10.40 17.05 24.15
CA VAL A 5 -10.47 16.87 22.70
C VAL A 5 -10.04 15.44 22.36
N LYS A 6 -10.84 14.73 21.57
CA LYS A 6 -10.52 13.37 21.11
C LYS A 6 -9.96 13.42 19.68
N PRO A 7 -8.70 13.00 19.44
CA PRO A 7 -8.16 12.89 18.10
C PRO A 7 -8.71 11.66 17.39
N TYR A 8 -8.77 11.72 16.06
CA TYR A 8 -9.07 10.60 15.18
C TYR A 8 -7.95 10.51 14.15
N ALA A 9 -7.39 9.31 13.96
CA ALA A 9 -6.35 9.06 12.97
C ALA A 9 -6.98 8.63 11.64
N ASP A 10 -6.42 9.11 10.54
CA ASP A 10 -6.61 8.48 9.24
C ASP A 10 -5.64 7.29 9.14
N VAL A 11 -6.17 6.10 8.87
CA VAL A 11 -5.44 4.83 8.96
C VAL A 11 -5.40 4.20 7.57
N VAL A 12 -4.30 4.42 6.85
CA VAL A 12 -4.05 3.82 5.54
C VAL A 12 -3.44 2.44 5.73
N ILE A 13 -4.26 1.40 5.54
CA ILE A 13 -3.88 -0.01 5.76
C ILE A 13 -4.13 -0.92 4.55
N HIS A 14 -4.74 -0.39 3.50
CA HIS A 14 -5.13 -1.18 2.33
C HIS A 14 -3.98 -1.38 1.34
N HIS A 15 -3.10 -0.39 1.21
CA HIS A 15 -2.03 -0.36 0.21
C HIS A 15 -0.79 0.33 0.78
N THR A 16 0.34 0.16 0.10
CA THR A 16 1.59 0.88 0.36
C THR A 16 1.71 2.09 -0.58
N CYS A 17 2.71 2.15 -1.46
CA CYS A 17 2.82 3.13 -2.54
C CYS A 17 2.41 2.49 -3.88
N ALA A 18 2.27 3.31 -4.93
CA ALA A 18 2.00 2.80 -6.27
C ALA A 18 3.21 2.05 -6.82
N SER A 19 2.99 1.00 -7.62
CA SER A 19 4.05 0.14 -8.15
C SER A 19 5.04 0.87 -9.08
N ASP A 20 4.65 2.02 -9.64
CA ASP A 20 5.47 2.89 -10.49
C ASP A 20 6.25 3.98 -9.71
N THR A 21 6.15 4.02 -8.38
CA THR A 21 6.83 5.01 -7.52
C THR A 21 8.37 4.85 -7.54
N GLY A 22 8.89 3.72 -8.02
CA GLY A 22 10.33 3.45 -8.09
C GLY A 22 10.93 2.98 -6.76
N GLU A 23 12.23 3.22 -6.59
CA GLU A 23 12.99 2.91 -5.38
C GLU A 23 13.36 4.21 -4.68
N ASP A 24 13.22 4.26 -3.35
CA ASP A 24 13.47 5.48 -2.61
C ASP A 24 14.08 5.25 -1.22
N ARG A 25 14.89 6.22 -0.78
CA ARG A 25 15.42 6.39 0.58
C ARG A 25 15.06 7.77 1.17
N LEU A 26 14.33 8.59 0.43
CA LEU A 26 13.88 9.93 0.76
C LEU A 26 12.40 9.97 1.16
N SER A 27 11.83 8.82 1.56
CA SER A 27 10.54 8.79 2.24
C SER A 27 10.53 9.78 3.42
N SER A 28 9.35 10.19 3.89
CA SER A 28 9.20 11.24 4.91
C SER A 28 10.01 11.00 6.21
N ARG A 29 10.48 9.77 6.45
CA ARG A 29 11.32 9.38 7.59
C ARG A 29 12.63 8.67 7.19
N GLY A 30 12.98 8.66 5.90
CA GLY A 30 14.23 8.11 5.39
C GLY A 30 14.28 6.58 5.31
N SER A 31 13.14 5.90 5.49
CA SER A 31 13.03 4.46 5.26
C SER A 31 13.25 4.13 3.79
N TYR A 32 14.01 3.06 3.55
CA TYR A 32 14.17 2.46 2.22
C TYR A 32 12.93 1.65 1.85
N PHE A 33 12.54 1.72 0.58
CA PHE A 33 11.64 0.76 -0.08
C PHE A 33 11.96 0.66 -1.57
N THR A 34 11.48 -0.39 -2.23
CA THR A 34 11.45 -0.50 -3.69
C THR A 34 10.07 -0.98 -4.14
N ALA A 35 9.33 -0.13 -4.84
CA ALA A 35 7.95 -0.40 -5.23
C ALA A 35 7.85 -1.48 -6.31
N SER A 36 8.78 -1.51 -7.27
CA SER A 36 8.79 -2.46 -8.38
C SER A 36 9.14 -3.89 -7.95
N ARG A 37 9.76 -4.06 -6.78
CA ARG A 37 10.04 -5.36 -6.16
C ARG A 37 9.17 -5.63 -4.93
N GLU A 38 8.29 -4.68 -4.59
CA GLU A 38 7.39 -4.76 -3.45
C GLU A 38 8.11 -4.99 -2.10
N GLU A 39 9.31 -4.41 -1.93
CA GLU A 39 10.08 -4.58 -0.69
C GLU A 39 9.94 -3.32 0.18
N PHE A 40 9.40 -3.50 1.39
CA PHE A 40 9.26 -2.45 2.41
C PHE A 40 9.92 -2.89 3.73
N PRO A 41 11.26 -2.93 3.82
CA PRO A 41 11.97 -3.54 4.95
C PRO A 41 11.77 -2.85 6.31
N SER A 42 11.18 -1.65 6.35
CA SER A 42 10.85 -0.98 7.62
C SER A 42 9.56 -1.50 8.25
N VAL A 43 8.68 -2.18 7.50
CA VAL A 43 7.43 -2.79 8.00
C VAL A 43 7.52 -4.33 8.14
N PRO A 44 8.48 -4.99 7.50
CA PRO A 44 8.27 -6.40 7.10
C PRO A 44 8.05 -6.79 5.64
N TYR A 45 7.42 -5.96 4.81
CA TYR A 45 6.74 -6.51 3.63
C TYR A 45 7.67 -6.87 2.46
N SER A 46 7.26 -7.93 1.78
CA SER A 46 7.81 -8.49 0.55
C SER A 46 6.70 -8.68 -0.48
N SER A 47 7.04 -9.09 -1.70
CA SER A 47 6.05 -9.39 -2.74
C SER A 47 5.03 -10.47 -2.35
N ALA A 48 5.38 -11.36 -1.42
CA ALA A 48 4.44 -12.37 -0.91
C ALA A 48 3.29 -11.75 -0.07
N ASP A 49 3.48 -10.52 0.42
CA ASP A 49 2.49 -9.80 1.22
C ASP A 49 1.54 -8.95 0.35
N SER A 50 1.83 -8.83 -0.94
CA SER A 50 0.99 -8.18 -1.95
C SER A 50 -0.11 -9.11 -2.49
N ASN A 51 -0.99 -8.54 -3.32
CA ASN A 51 -2.11 -9.27 -3.93
C ASN A 51 -1.92 -9.55 -5.42
N ASP A 52 -0.67 -9.53 -5.91
CA ASP A 52 -0.35 -9.76 -7.32
C ASP A 52 -0.89 -11.11 -7.83
N ASP A 53 -0.64 -12.19 -7.10
CA ASP A 53 -1.15 -13.52 -7.46
C ASP A 53 -2.65 -13.72 -7.17
N LYS A 54 -3.27 -12.82 -6.38
CA LYS A 54 -4.70 -12.89 -6.05
C LYS A 54 -5.54 -12.06 -7.00
N CYS A 55 -4.96 -11.07 -7.67
CA CYS A 55 -5.64 -10.23 -8.63
C CYS A 55 -5.84 -11.02 -9.93
N THR A 56 -7.09 -11.34 -10.25
CA THR A 56 -7.42 -12.08 -11.48
C THR A 56 -7.50 -11.17 -12.71
N GLY A 57 -7.46 -9.85 -12.53
CA GLY A 57 -7.62 -8.89 -13.62
C GLY A 57 -6.31 -8.68 -14.37
N GLY A 58 -6.31 -8.85 -15.69
CA GLY A 58 -5.09 -8.85 -16.51
C GLY A 58 -4.25 -7.55 -16.53
N CYS A 59 -4.69 -6.49 -15.86
CA CYS A 59 -3.93 -5.24 -15.71
C CYS A 59 -3.41 -4.98 -14.29
N GLY A 60 -3.66 -5.90 -13.34
CA GLY A 60 -3.24 -5.76 -11.93
C GLY A 60 -3.94 -4.64 -11.16
N ASN A 61 -5.00 -4.03 -11.72
CA ASN A 61 -5.66 -2.85 -11.17
C ASN A 61 -7.18 -3.02 -11.12
N ILE A 62 -7.82 -2.23 -10.27
CA ILE A 62 -9.28 -2.17 -10.20
C ILE A 62 -9.84 -1.54 -11.49
N LYS A 63 -10.61 -2.31 -12.26
CA LYS A 63 -11.27 -1.82 -13.49
C LYS A 63 -12.79 -1.90 -13.46
N ASN A 64 -13.35 -2.79 -12.64
CA ASN A 64 -14.79 -2.95 -12.51
C ASN A 64 -15.19 -3.00 -11.04
N TYR A 65 -15.98 -2.01 -10.61
CA TYR A 65 -16.51 -1.91 -9.24
C TYR A 65 -17.74 -2.78 -9.00
N ARG A 66 -18.32 -3.37 -10.07
CA ARG A 66 -19.42 -4.33 -9.97
C ARG A 66 -18.95 -5.78 -9.88
N GLY A 67 -17.66 -6.03 -10.11
CA GLY A 67 -17.07 -7.36 -9.98
C GLY A 67 -16.67 -7.62 -8.55
N ILE A 68 -17.32 -8.58 -7.90
CA ILE A 68 -16.82 -9.17 -6.64
C ILE A 68 -15.59 -10.07 -6.89
N TYR A 69 -15.36 -10.45 -8.15
CA TYR A 69 -14.14 -11.06 -8.67
C TYR A 69 -13.78 -10.32 -9.96
N GLN A 70 -12.55 -9.81 -10.06
CA GLN A 70 -12.08 -9.13 -11.26
C GLN A 70 -11.51 -10.16 -12.23
N LEU A 71 -12.36 -10.97 -12.85
CA LEU A 71 -11.97 -11.89 -13.93
C LEU A 71 -11.54 -11.15 -15.19
#